data_AF-A0A8D2IMJ8-F1
#
_entry.id   AF-A0A8D2IMJ8-F1
#
_cell.length_a   1.000
_cell.length_b   1.000
_cell.length_c   1.000
_cell.angle_alpha   90.00
_cell.angle_beta   90.00
_cell.angle_gamma   90.00
#
_symmetry.space_group_name_H-M   'P 1'
#
loop_
_entity.id
_entity.type
_entity.pdbx_description
1 polymer ?
#
loop_
_entity_poly.entity_id
_entity_poly.type
_entity_poly.pdbx_seq_one_letter_code
_entity_poly.pdbx_strand_id
1 'polypeptide(L)'
;MFTENHREGYKVIGQSGLQKMMYEKFRLPFASVYGGFPVKWRTYLGEPIPYDPNITAEELAKKARIALEALRDKHQKRPGSIGRALLERFQCHTKEE
;
A
#
# COMPACT_ATOMS: atom_id res chain seq x y z
N MET A 1 6.42 -8.46 -3.61
CA MET A 1 5.68 -7.55 -4.50
C MET A 1 5.19 -6.37 -3.68
N PHE A 2 5.47 -5.15 -4.11
CA PHE A 2 5.02 -3.92 -3.45
C PHE A 2 4.42 -2.96 -4.48
N THR A 3 3.32 -2.30 -4.15
CA THR A 3 2.67 -1.32 -5.03
C THR A 3 2.75 0.07 -4.40
N GLU A 4 3.41 0.99 -5.09
CA GLU A 4 3.55 2.40 -4.73
C GLU A 4 2.23 3.15 -4.87
N ASN A 5 2.05 4.18 -4.05
CA ASN A 5 0.91 5.11 -4.09
C ASN A 5 -0.48 4.49 -3.83
N HIS A 6 -0.53 3.26 -3.30
CA HIS A 6 -1.80 2.59 -3.01
C HIS A 6 -2.64 3.34 -1.96
N ARG A 7 -2.01 3.87 -0.90
CA ARG A 7 -2.71 4.60 0.18
C ARG A 7 -3.11 6.02 -0.20
N GLU A 8 -2.44 6.60 -1.19
CA GLU A 8 -2.71 7.91 -1.77
C GLU A 8 -3.87 7.82 -2.77
N GLY A 9 -4.03 6.69 -3.46
CA GLY A 9 -5.18 6.43 -4.34
C GLY A 9 -6.45 6.10 -3.57
N TYR A 10 -6.35 5.25 -2.55
CA TYR A 10 -7.46 4.86 -1.69
C TYR A 10 -7.05 4.82 -0.22
N LYS A 11 -7.81 5.54 0.61
CA LYS A 11 -7.67 5.56 2.06
C LYS A 11 -8.99 5.17 2.68
N VAL A 12 -8.98 4.05 3.39
CA VAL A 12 -10.10 3.69 4.25
C VAL A 12 -10.00 4.57 5.51
N ILE A 13 -10.98 5.43 5.72
CA ILE A 13 -11.12 6.14 6.99
C ILE A 13 -11.57 5.07 7.98
N GLY A 14 -10.80 4.87 9.06
CA GLY A 14 -11.10 3.86 10.07
C GLY A 14 -12.49 4.05 10.67
N GLN A 15 -13.03 2.98 11.27
CA GLN A 15 -14.35 2.99 11.91
C GLN A 15 -14.43 4.08 12.98
N SER A 16 -14.92 5.25 12.57
CA SER A 16 -15.28 6.31 13.50
C SER A 16 -16.57 5.90 14.23
N GLY A 17 -16.78 6.43 15.43
CA GLY A 17 -18.03 6.18 16.19
C GLY A 17 -19.29 6.47 15.35
N LEU A 18 -19.21 7.43 14.42
CA LEU A 18 -20.23 7.73 13.42
C LEU A 18 -20.51 6.56 12.47
N GLN A 19 -19.47 5.91 11.95
CA GLN A 19 -19.60 4.77 11.04
C GLN A 19 -20.21 3.55 11.75
N LYS A 20 -19.86 3.35 13.04
CA LYS A 20 -20.47 2.32 13.89
C LYS A 20 -21.95 2.63 14.17
N MET A 21 -22.28 3.85 14.56
CA MET A 21 -23.67 4.29 14.78
C MET A 21 -24.52 4.12 13.51
N MET A 22 -23.98 4.52 12.35
CA MET A 22 -24.65 4.38 11.06
C MET A 22 -24.86 2.90 10.70
N TYR A 23 -23.85 2.05 10.94
CA TYR A 23 -23.97 0.61 10.74
C TYR A 23 -25.04 -0.01 11.64
N GLU A 24 -25.09 0.34 12.93
CA GLU A 24 -26.10 -0.20 13.86
C GLU A 24 -27.53 0.22 13.47
N LYS A 25 -27.70 1.45 12.97
CA LYS A 25 -29.01 1.99 12.57
C LYS A 25 -29.50 1.47 11.22
N PHE A 26 -28.61 1.36 10.23
CA PHE A 26 -28.99 0.99 8.86
C PHE A 26 -28.67 -0.47 8.51
N ARG A 27 -27.89 -1.17 9.35
CA ARG A 27 -27.36 -2.55 9.13
C ARG A 27 -26.66 -2.76 7.78
N LEU A 28 -26.23 -1.67 7.15
CA LEU A 28 -25.51 -1.70 5.88
C LEU A 28 -24.02 -1.54 6.14
N PRO A 29 -23.15 -2.35 5.49
CA PRO A 29 -21.70 -2.23 5.63
C PRO A 29 -21.21 -0.92 5.00
N PHE A 30 -21.29 0.17 5.75
CA PHE A 30 -20.71 1.45 5.36
C PHE A 30 -19.21 1.37 5.61
N ALA A 31 -18.43 1.16 4.55
CA ALA A 31 -17.00 1.42 4.54
C ALA A 31 -16.77 2.84 3.99
N SER A 32 -16.36 3.78 4.84
CA SER A 32 -15.97 5.13 4.43
C SER A 32 -14.61 5.08 3.70
N VAL A 33 -14.63 4.65 2.44
CA VAL A 33 -13.46 4.69 1.55
C VAL A 33 -13.39 6.08 0.95
N TYR A 34 -12.35 6.83 1.29
CA TYR A 34 -12.01 8.10 0.65
C TYR A 34 -10.89 7.86 -0.36
N GLY A 35 -11.12 8.15 -1.64
CA GLY A 35 -10.15 7.83 -2.69
C GLY A 35 -10.68 8.04 -4.10
N GLY A 36 -10.10 7.31 -5.05
CA GLY A 36 -10.37 7.47 -6.48
C GLY A 36 -9.51 8.54 -7.13
N PHE A 37 -8.47 9.01 -6.44
CA PHE A 37 -7.50 9.93 -7.03
C PHE A 37 -6.73 9.19 -8.12
N PRO A 38 -6.60 9.78 -9.31
CA PRO A 38 -6.01 9.07 -10.43
C PRO A 38 -4.47 9.22 -10.37
N VAL A 39 -3.90 8.72 -9.27
CA VAL A 39 -2.46 8.62 -9.00
C VAL A 39 -1.87 7.46 -9.80
N LYS A 40 -0.56 7.52 -10.07
CA LYS A 40 0.13 6.45 -10.80
C LYS A 40 0.51 5.33 -9.84
N TRP A 41 -0.07 4.15 -10.02
CA TRP A 41 0.35 2.93 -9.32
C TRP A 41 1.50 2.26 -10.06
N ARG A 42 2.54 1.91 -9.32
CA ARG A 42 3.68 1.15 -9.84
C ARG A 42 3.90 -0.05 -8.96
N THR A 43 3.89 -1.23 -9.57
CA THR A 43 4.16 -2.48 -8.87
C THR A 43 5.61 -2.86 -9.09
N TYR A 44 6.34 -2.99 -7.99
CA TYR A 44 7.72 -3.43 -7.95
C TYR A 44 7.76 -4.89 -7.51
N LEU A 45 8.42 -5.71 -8.33
CA LEU A 45 8.72 -7.11 -8.02
C LEU A 45 10.15 -7.15 -7.49
N GLY A 46 10.30 -7.61 -6.25
CA GLY A 46 11.62 -7.83 -5.66
C GLY A 46 12.18 -9.18 -6.04
N GLU A 47 13.37 -9.45 -5.53
CA GLU A 47 14.04 -10.74 -5.69
C GLU A 47 13.19 -11.89 -5.11
N PRO A 48 13.20 -13.06 -5.76
CA PRO A 48 12.50 -14.22 -5.25
C PRO A 48 13.13 -14.69 -3.93
N ILE A 49 12.29 -15.09 -2.98
CA ILE A 49 12.76 -15.70 -1.73
C ILE A 49 13.13 -17.15 -2.06
N PRO A 50 14.40 -17.57 -1.89
CA PRO A 50 14.81 -18.93 -2.16
C PRO A 50 14.15 -19.90 -1.18
N TYR A 51 13.78 -21.08 -1.68
CA TYR A 51 13.23 -22.15 -0.85
C TYR A 51 14.34 -22.79 -0.02
N ASP A 52 14.09 -22.93 1.28
CA ASP A 52 14.97 -23.61 2.23
C ASP A 52 14.14 -24.66 2.97
N PRO A 53 14.48 -25.96 2.90
CA PRO A 53 13.73 -27.03 3.55
C PRO A 53 13.81 -27.00 5.08
N ASN A 54 14.78 -26.30 5.66
CA ASN A 54 14.99 -26.29 7.12
C ASN A 54 14.35 -25.09 7.82
N ILE A 55 13.72 -24.18 7.07
CA ILE A 55 13.18 -22.93 7.63
C ILE A 55 11.82 -23.15 8.29
N THR A 56 11.61 -22.49 9.43
CA THR A 56 10.27 -22.45 10.05
C THR A 56 9.37 -21.44 9.32
N ALA A 57 8.05 -21.65 9.35
CA ALA A 57 7.09 -20.74 8.71
C ALA A 57 7.19 -19.30 9.24
N GLU A 58 7.51 -19.13 10.52
CA GLU A 58 7.69 -17.81 11.14
C GLU A 58 8.93 -17.08 10.62
N GLU A 59 10.04 -17.78 10.45
CA GLU A 59 11.27 -17.21 9.89
C GLU A 59 11.09 -16.81 8.43
N LEU A 60 10.38 -17.64 7.66
CA LEU A 60 10.02 -17.31 6.28
C LEU A 60 9.16 -16.03 6.22
N ALA A 61 8.16 -15.91 7.10
CA ALA A 61 7.32 -14.71 7.19
C ALA A 61 8.15 -13.47 7.58
N LYS A 62 9.11 -13.60 8.51
CA LYS A 62 10.02 -12.51 8.90
C LYS A 62 10.90 -12.08 7.72
N LYS A 63 11.48 -13.02 6.97
CA LYS A 63 12.28 -12.71 5.77
C LYS A 63 11.44 -12.00 4.71
N ALA A 64 10.23 -12.49 4.45
CA ALA A 64 9.30 -11.86 3.50
C ALA A 64 8.91 -10.45 3.91
N ARG A 65 8.64 -10.22 5.20
CA ARG A 65 8.37 -8.90 5.75
C ARG A 65 9.56 -7.96 5.51
N ILE A 66 10.77 -8.36 5.87
CA ILE A 66 11.97 -7.53 5.70
C ILE A 66 12.18 -7.15 4.23
N ALA A 67 12.05 -8.11 3.31
CA ALA A 67 12.17 -7.84 1.88
C ALA A 67 11.09 -6.85 1.37
N LEU A 68 9.84 -7.00 1.84
CA LEU A 68 8.77 -6.07 1.53
C LEU A 68 9.01 -4.66 2.09
N GLU A 69 9.54 -4.57 3.31
CA GLU A 69 9.88 -3.28 3.94
C GLU A 69 11.02 -2.58 3.21
N ALA A 70 12.04 -3.31 2.79
CA ALA A 70 13.12 -2.78 1.96
C ALA A 70 12.60 -2.25 0.61
N LEU A 71 11.70 -2.99 -0.07
CA LEU A 71 11.05 -2.53 -1.29
C LEU A 71 10.19 -1.28 -1.06
N ARG A 72 9.42 -1.27 0.04
CA ARG A 72 8.59 -0.13 0.44
C ARG A 72 9.47 1.10 0.63
N ASP A 73 10.55 0.99 1.40
CA ASP A 73 11.37 2.15 1.78
C ASP A 73 12.23 2.64 0.60
N LYS A 74 12.58 1.76 -0.35
CA LYS A 74 13.24 2.13 -1.62
C LYS A 74 12.33 2.95 -2.54
N HIS A 75 11.07 2.55 -2.68
CA HIS A 75 10.17 3.11 -3.69
C HIS A 75 9.16 4.15 -3.15
N GLN A 76 8.82 4.13 -1.86
CA GLN A 76 7.83 5.03 -1.24
C GLN A 76 8.51 6.01 -0.28
N LYS A 77 8.51 7.30 -0.60
CA LYS A 77 8.91 8.35 0.36
C LYS A 77 7.80 8.61 1.38
N ARG A 78 8.13 8.63 2.67
CA ARG A 78 7.22 8.89 3.79
C ARG A 78 7.51 10.25 4.46
N PRO A 79 6.52 11.03 4.90
CA PRO A 79 5.07 10.77 4.80
C PRO A 79 4.56 10.88 3.36
N GLY A 80 3.59 10.03 3.03
CA GLY A 80 2.94 10.04 1.72
C GLY A 80 2.02 11.25 1.54
N SER A 81 1.87 11.72 0.30
CA SER A 81 1.02 12.89 -0.01
C SER A 81 0.33 12.72 -1.36
N ILE A 82 -1.00 12.92 -1.39
CA ILE A 82 -1.82 12.77 -2.60
C ILE A 82 -1.37 13.76 -3.69
N GLY A 83 -1.10 15.02 -3.34
CA GLY A 83 -0.64 16.03 -4.29
C GLY A 83 0.68 15.67 -4.98
N ARG A 84 1.66 15.13 -4.24
CA ARG A 84 2.92 14.66 -4.83
C ARG A 84 2.71 13.44 -5.72
N ALA A 85 1.89 12.48 -5.28
CA ALA A 85 1.56 11.30 -6.08
C ALA A 85 0.81 11.65 -7.38
N LEU A 86 0.01 12.72 -7.37
CA LEU A 86 -0.62 13.26 -8.59
C LEU A 86 0.41 13.96 -9.48
N LEU A 87 1.37 14.70 -8.92
CA LEU A 87 2.43 15.35 -9.70
C LEU A 87 3.37 14.33 -10.34
N GLU A 88 3.72 13.25 -9.63
CA GLU A 88 4.51 12.11 -10.10
C GLU A 88 3.90 11.41 -11.33
N ARG A 89 2.61 11.64 -11.61
CA ARG A 89 1.96 11.17 -12.83
C ARG A 89 2.41 11.93 -14.07
N PHE A 90 2.59 13.25 -13.95
CA PHE A 90 2.95 14.13 -15.07
C PHE A 90 4.46 14.29 -15.22
N GLN A 91 5.23 14.00 -14.17
CA GLN A 91 6.67 13.92 -14.26
C GLN A 91 7.04 12.74 -15.16
N CYS A 92 7.55 13.04 -16.35
CA CYS A 92 8.21 12.08 -17.22
C CYS A 92 9.45 11.54 -16.50
N HIS A 93 9.28 10.45 -15.77
CA HIS A 93 10.42 9.68 -15.29
C HIS A 93 11.08 9.03 -16.51
N THR A 94 12.30 9.46 -16.83
CA THR A 94 13.24 8.63 -17.57
C THR A 94 13.38 7.32 -16.81
N LYS A 95 13.20 6.19 -17.50
CA LYS A 95 13.41 4.87 -16.89
C LYS A 95 14.90 4.78 -16.57
N GLU A 96 15.26 4.85 -15.30
CA GLU A 96 16.56 4.34 -14.86
C GLU A 96 16.42 2.82 -14.77
N GLU A 97 17.22 2.12 -15.58
CA GLU A 97 17.29 0.66 -15.71
C GLU A 97 17.80 -0.03 -14.45
#